data_AF-A0A2S5EHW1-F1
#
_entry.id   AF-A0A2S5EHW1-F1
#
_cell.length_a   1.000
_cell.length_b   1.000
_cell.length_c   1.000
_cell.angle_alpha   90.00
_cell.angle_beta   90.00
_cell.angle_gamma   90.00
#
_symmetry.space_group_name_H-M   'P 1'
#
loop_
_entity.id
_entity.type
_entity.pdbx_description
1 polymer ?
#
loop_
_entity_poly.entity_id
_entity_poly.type
_entity_poly.pdbx_seq_one_letter_code
_entity_poly.pdbx_strand_id
1 'polypeptide(L)'
;MSFLDENYLLQNNTSKILYNSIKDLPILDAHNHGDVKEIVENKGWDDIWQVEGATDHYVWELMRKRGVPEEKITGNASNKEKWMALAEVFPEFVGNPTYEWIHLDLKRRFKIEDTISKYTAEKIWQDTFLLLKSESMKPQRLLKEMNVEIMCTTNDPTEDLSYHEKAKDIEGIKILPTWRPDKAMNIEKENWKDFVEKLGEITKENVERFDGFLNALYKTHTKFDELGGVSSDHGIFEPISYPVDKERVNEVYEKAFSKKELTKQEISDFKSFMFYEFGTMNAESNWVMQLHIGAVRDYRDKLYNTLGPDTGGDISTSNVDLANGLKYFLNQFDEKLKVVLYCLDPSLFPTVAT
;
A
#
# COMPACT_ATOMS: atom_id res chain seq x y z
N MET A 1 -16.24 2.69 -32.15
CA MET A 1 -15.97 2.05 -30.85
C MET A 1 -16.42 3.03 -29.79
N SER A 2 -17.12 2.55 -28.77
CA SER A 2 -17.49 3.42 -27.65
C SER A 2 -16.31 3.46 -26.67
N PHE A 3 -16.16 4.57 -25.95
CA PHE A 3 -15.17 4.65 -24.87
C PHE A 3 -15.50 3.59 -23.80
N LEU A 4 -14.48 2.83 -23.36
CA LEU A 4 -14.61 1.72 -22.41
C LEU A 4 -15.69 0.68 -22.79
N ASP A 5 -15.80 0.31 -24.07
CA ASP A 5 -16.72 -0.75 -24.49
C ASP A 5 -16.27 -2.16 -24.02
N GLU A 6 -17.07 -3.18 -24.32
CA GLU A 6 -16.81 -4.57 -23.95
C GLU A 6 -15.48 -5.14 -24.50
N ASN A 7 -14.88 -4.48 -25.49
CA ASN A 7 -13.61 -4.85 -26.11
C ASN A 7 -12.48 -3.87 -25.72
N TYR A 8 -12.66 -3.05 -24.68
CA TYR A 8 -11.63 -2.16 -24.17
C TYR A 8 -10.29 -2.89 -23.95
N LEU A 9 -9.21 -2.36 -24.55
CA LEU A 9 -7.86 -2.94 -24.63
C LEU A 9 -7.71 -4.25 -25.44
N LEU A 10 -8.79 -4.82 -25.98
CA LEU A 10 -8.78 -6.09 -26.72
C LEU A 10 -8.70 -5.86 -28.23
N GLN A 11 -7.49 -5.99 -28.79
CA GLN A 11 -7.22 -5.62 -30.18
C GLN A 11 -7.44 -6.74 -31.21
N ASN A 12 -7.64 -8.00 -30.80
CA ASN A 12 -7.82 -9.12 -31.72
C ASN A 12 -8.75 -10.23 -31.17
N ASN A 13 -9.12 -11.20 -32.01
CA ASN A 13 -10.02 -12.28 -31.60
C ASN A 13 -9.41 -13.15 -30.50
N THR A 14 -8.10 -13.38 -30.51
CA THR A 14 -7.41 -14.15 -29.48
C THR A 14 -7.51 -13.47 -28.12
N SER A 15 -7.26 -12.16 -28.03
CA SER A 15 -7.39 -11.40 -26.77
C SER A 15 -8.83 -11.42 -26.24
N LYS A 16 -9.83 -11.38 -27.13
CA LYS A 16 -11.25 -11.50 -26.74
C LYS A 16 -11.60 -12.88 -26.19
N ILE A 17 -11.12 -13.95 -26.82
CA ILE A 17 -11.34 -15.32 -26.35
C ILE A 17 -10.70 -15.50 -24.97
N LEU A 18 -9.44 -15.08 -24.81
CA LEU A 18 -8.70 -15.20 -23.55
C LEU A 18 -9.37 -14.39 -22.42
N TYR A 19 -9.73 -13.13 -22.67
CA TYR A 19 -10.39 -12.32 -21.65
C TYR A 19 -11.73 -12.93 -21.24
N ASN A 20 -12.55 -13.38 -22.19
CA ASN A 20 -13.82 -14.02 -21.87
C ASN A 20 -13.68 -15.34 -21.11
N SER A 21 -12.54 -16.05 -21.21
CA SER A 21 -12.31 -17.25 -20.42
C SER A 21 -11.82 -16.98 -18.99
N ILE A 22 -11.42 -15.76 -18.65
CA ILE A 22 -10.86 -15.41 -17.33
C ILE A 22 -11.60 -14.30 -16.58
N LYS A 23 -12.42 -13.48 -17.26
CA LYS A 23 -13.04 -12.27 -16.67
C LYS A 23 -13.97 -12.52 -15.49
N ASP A 24 -14.50 -13.74 -15.38
CA ASP A 24 -15.42 -14.15 -14.32
C ASP A 24 -14.70 -14.96 -13.21
N LEU A 25 -13.38 -15.14 -13.30
CA LEU A 25 -12.58 -15.73 -12.22
C LEU A 25 -12.58 -14.81 -10.98
N PRO A 26 -12.46 -15.39 -9.77
CA PRO A 26 -12.38 -14.59 -8.55
C PRO A 26 -11.11 -13.76 -8.50
N ILE A 27 -11.20 -12.62 -7.81
CA ILE A 27 -10.09 -11.74 -7.51
C ILE A 27 -9.36 -12.28 -6.28
N LEU A 28 -8.06 -12.53 -6.44
CA LEU A 28 -7.11 -12.82 -5.37
C LEU A 28 -6.17 -11.62 -5.27
N ASP A 29 -6.48 -10.72 -4.34
CA ASP A 29 -5.76 -9.47 -4.17
C ASP A 29 -4.66 -9.63 -3.11
N ALA A 30 -3.47 -10.01 -3.56
CA ALA A 30 -2.35 -10.39 -2.69
C ALA A 30 -1.74 -9.23 -1.90
N HIS A 31 -2.05 -7.97 -2.25
CA HIS A 31 -1.55 -6.79 -1.56
C HIS A 31 -2.39 -5.55 -1.89
N ASN A 32 -2.97 -4.92 -0.86
CA ASN A 32 -3.63 -3.62 -0.96
C ASN A 32 -3.53 -2.80 0.33
N HIS A 33 -4.11 -1.60 0.28
CA HIS A 33 -4.18 -0.64 1.39
C HIS A 33 -5.63 -0.36 1.81
N GLY A 34 -6.55 -1.30 1.61
CA GLY A 34 -7.95 -1.15 1.98
C GLY A 34 -8.16 -1.07 3.50
N ASP A 35 -9.16 -0.30 3.94
CA ASP A 35 -9.49 -0.15 5.36
C ASP A 35 -10.42 -1.29 5.84
N VAL A 36 -9.88 -2.22 6.63
CA VAL A 36 -10.64 -3.35 7.20
C VAL A 36 -11.76 -2.88 8.12
N LYS A 37 -11.56 -1.77 8.84
CA LYS A 37 -12.60 -1.20 9.69
C LYS A 37 -13.78 -0.74 8.86
N GLU A 38 -13.55 -0.07 7.75
CA GLU A 38 -14.61 0.36 6.84
C GLU A 38 -15.41 -0.83 6.30
N ILE A 39 -14.73 -1.91 5.93
CA ILE A 39 -15.36 -3.16 5.46
C ILE A 39 -16.20 -3.82 6.56
N VAL A 40 -15.67 -3.92 7.78
CA VAL A 40 -16.37 -4.53 8.93
C VAL A 40 -17.56 -3.68 9.38
N GLU A 41 -17.40 -2.36 9.47
CA GLU A 41 -18.50 -1.45 9.85
C GLU A 41 -19.57 -1.36 8.76
N ASN A 42 -19.20 -1.59 7.50
CA ASN A 42 -20.10 -1.75 6.36
C ASN A 42 -21.09 -0.58 6.17
N LYS A 43 -20.68 0.64 6.56
CA LYS A 43 -21.55 1.83 6.54
C LYS A 43 -21.78 2.38 5.13
N GLY A 44 -20.84 2.17 4.21
CA GLY A 44 -20.85 2.76 2.86
C GLY A 44 -20.41 4.22 2.87
N TRP A 45 -20.63 4.90 1.75
CA TRP A 45 -20.14 6.26 1.50
C TRP A 45 -21.29 7.25 1.30
N ASP A 46 -21.02 8.52 1.58
CA ASP A 46 -21.99 9.61 1.44
C ASP A 46 -22.00 10.21 0.03
N ASP A 47 -20.85 10.21 -0.66
CA ASP A 47 -20.70 10.85 -1.97
C ASP A 47 -19.55 10.28 -2.81
N ILE A 48 -19.53 10.63 -4.10
CA ILE A 48 -18.52 10.13 -5.05
C ILE A 48 -17.12 10.69 -4.78
N TRP A 49 -16.98 11.86 -4.14
CA TRP A 49 -15.66 12.35 -3.79
C TRP A 49 -15.04 11.48 -2.70
N GLN A 50 -15.82 11.07 -1.69
CA GLN A 50 -15.37 10.09 -0.70
C GLN A 50 -14.84 8.79 -1.33
N VAL A 51 -15.53 8.29 -2.35
CA VAL A 51 -15.17 7.03 -3.02
C VAL A 51 -13.93 7.18 -3.91
N GLU A 52 -13.89 8.23 -4.73
CA GLU A 52 -12.93 8.31 -5.86
C GLU A 52 -11.74 9.23 -5.60
N GLY A 53 -11.83 10.18 -4.67
CA GLY A 53 -10.84 11.26 -4.56
C GLY A 53 -10.40 11.60 -3.14
N ALA A 54 -11.18 11.27 -2.11
CA ALA A 54 -10.89 11.70 -0.75
C ALA A 54 -9.64 11.04 -0.15
N THR A 55 -9.24 9.88 -0.66
CA THR A 55 -8.09 9.09 -0.21
C THR A 55 -7.16 8.66 -1.36
N ASP A 56 -7.45 9.06 -2.60
CA ASP A 56 -6.63 8.72 -3.77
C ASP A 56 -5.60 9.81 -4.08
N HIS A 57 -4.35 9.54 -3.76
CA HIS A 57 -3.24 10.47 -4.02
C HIS A 57 -2.93 10.67 -5.51
N TYR A 58 -3.31 9.77 -6.42
CA TYR A 58 -3.15 9.96 -7.86
C TYR A 58 -4.10 11.04 -8.36
N VAL A 59 -5.34 11.05 -7.86
CA VAL A 59 -6.29 12.13 -8.10
C VAL A 59 -5.73 13.46 -7.59
N TRP A 60 -5.18 13.48 -6.38
CA TRP A 60 -4.57 14.68 -5.81
C TRP A 60 -3.42 15.22 -6.67
N GLU A 61 -2.51 14.34 -7.10
CA GLU A 61 -1.39 14.72 -7.97
C GLU A 61 -1.85 15.33 -9.28
N LEU A 62 -2.82 14.70 -9.95
CA LEU A 62 -3.31 15.16 -11.24
C LEU A 62 -4.07 16.48 -11.10
N MET A 63 -4.88 16.66 -10.04
CA MET A 63 -5.52 17.94 -9.72
C MET A 63 -4.48 19.04 -9.48
N ARG A 64 -3.41 18.77 -8.71
CA ARG A 64 -2.30 19.73 -8.50
C ARG A 64 -1.57 20.06 -9.81
N LYS A 65 -1.34 19.07 -10.67
CA LYS A 65 -0.73 19.26 -12.02
C LYS A 65 -1.62 20.09 -12.96
N ARG A 66 -2.89 20.34 -12.60
CA ARG A 66 -3.84 21.21 -13.33
C ARG A 66 -4.15 22.51 -12.58
N GLY A 67 -3.39 22.82 -11.54
CA GLY A 67 -3.51 24.10 -10.84
C GLY A 67 -4.74 24.20 -9.94
N VAL A 68 -5.40 23.09 -9.61
CA VAL A 68 -6.49 23.11 -8.63
C VAL A 68 -5.92 23.48 -7.25
N PRO A 69 -6.49 24.48 -6.54
CA PRO A 69 -6.04 24.85 -5.21
C PRO A 69 -6.16 23.70 -4.20
N GLU A 70 -5.18 23.57 -3.30
CA GLU A 70 -5.13 22.49 -2.30
C GLU A 70 -6.37 22.46 -1.38
N GLU A 71 -7.01 23.62 -1.17
CA GLU A 71 -8.30 23.74 -0.46
C GLU A 71 -9.37 22.79 -1.02
N LYS A 72 -9.37 22.59 -2.35
CA LYS A 72 -10.29 21.74 -3.11
C LYS A 72 -9.74 20.33 -3.39
N ILE A 73 -8.65 19.96 -2.72
CA ILE A 73 -8.04 18.62 -2.79
C ILE A 73 -8.06 18.01 -1.39
N THR A 74 -7.09 18.36 -0.54
CA THR A 74 -6.98 17.86 0.83
C THR A 74 -7.49 18.83 1.89
N GLY A 75 -7.77 20.08 1.53
CA GLY A 75 -8.24 21.11 2.46
C GLY A 75 -9.73 21.03 2.82
N ASN A 76 -10.27 22.15 3.32
CA ASN A 76 -11.55 22.21 4.01
C ASN A 76 -12.77 22.47 3.10
N ALA A 77 -12.60 22.51 1.76
CA ALA A 77 -13.75 22.61 0.87
C ALA A 77 -14.70 21.41 1.05
N SER A 78 -15.99 21.60 0.78
CA SER A 78 -16.95 20.49 0.82
C SER A 78 -16.61 19.44 -0.24
N ASN A 79 -16.96 18.18 0.01
CA ASN A 79 -16.78 17.08 -0.95
C ASN A 79 -17.38 17.38 -2.32
N LYS A 80 -18.52 18.10 -2.36
CA LYS A 80 -19.13 18.54 -3.62
C LYS A 80 -18.24 19.54 -4.36
N GLU A 81 -17.68 20.53 -3.67
CA GLU A 81 -16.77 21.49 -4.30
C GLU A 81 -15.48 20.83 -4.82
N LYS A 82 -14.97 19.83 -4.10
CA LYS A 82 -13.83 19.01 -4.52
C LYS A 82 -14.15 18.19 -5.78
N TRP A 83 -15.31 17.51 -5.79
CA TRP A 83 -15.81 16.80 -6.98
C TRP A 83 -15.97 17.72 -8.19
N MET A 84 -16.59 18.89 -8.02
CA MET A 84 -16.76 19.83 -9.13
C MET A 84 -15.41 20.30 -9.69
N ALA A 85 -14.43 20.55 -8.82
CA ALA A 85 -13.09 20.92 -9.23
C ALA A 85 -12.38 19.78 -9.98
N LEU A 86 -12.53 18.54 -9.50
CA LEU A 86 -12.02 17.36 -10.18
C LEU A 86 -12.65 17.24 -11.58
N ALA A 87 -13.98 17.26 -11.66
CA ALA A 87 -14.72 17.10 -12.92
C ALA A 87 -14.44 18.21 -13.93
N GLU A 88 -14.12 19.43 -13.48
CA GLU A 88 -13.71 20.53 -14.34
C GLU A 88 -12.40 20.25 -15.08
N VAL A 89 -11.41 19.69 -14.38
CA VAL A 89 -10.08 19.38 -14.95
C VAL A 89 -9.93 17.95 -15.48
N PHE A 90 -10.91 17.07 -15.20
CA PHE A 90 -10.86 15.65 -15.57
C PHE A 90 -10.67 15.38 -17.07
N PRO A 91 -11.24 16.16 -18.01
CA PRO A 91 -10.96 15.98 -19.43
C PRO A 91 -9.47 16.10 -19.79
N GLU A 92 -8.67 16.78 -18.97
CA GLU A 92 -7.22 16.92 -19.17
C GLU A 92 -6.42 15.73 -18.61
N PHE A 93 -7.09 14.74 -18.01
CA PHE A 93 -6.45 13.50 -17.53
C PHE A 93 -6.38 12.43 -18.63
N VAL A 94 -6.98 12.65 -19.81
CA VAL A 94 -6.96 11.70 -20.93
C VAL A 94 -5.54 11.20 -21.23
N GLY A 95 -5.38 9.89 -21.30
CA GLY A 95 -4.09 9.22 -21.47
C GLY A 95 -3.40 8.83 -20.16
N ASN A 96 -3.92 9.25 -19.01
CA ASN A 96 -3.51 8.77 -17.69
C ASN A 96 -4.48 7.66 -17.19
N PRO A 97 -3.99 6.58 -16.54
CA PRO A 97 -4.84 5.49 -16.05
C PRO A 97 -5.98 5.91 -15.12
N THR A 98 -5.80 6.94 -14.27
CA THR A 98 -6.86 7.45 -13.39
C THR A 98 -8.09 7.91 -14.17
N TYR A 99 -7.92 8.41 -15.40
CA TYR A 99 -9.04 8.76 -16.26
C TYR A 99 -9.89 7.52 -16.61
N GLU A 100 -9.25 6.38 -16.86
CA GLU A 100 -9.91 5.16 -17.24
C GLU A 100 -10.49 4.42 -16.03
N TRP A 101 -9.81 4.43 -14.88
CA TRP A 101 -10.25 3.80 -13.63
C TRP A 101 -11.57 4.38 -13.13
N ILE A 102 -11.67 5.70 -12.92
CA ILE A 102 -12.90 6.31 -12.38
C ILE A 102 -14.08 6.12 -13.34
N HIS A 103 -13.86 6.16 -14.66
CA HIS A 103 -14.93 5.86 -15.62
C HIS A 103 -15.31 4.37 -15.65
N LEU A 104 -14.37 3.45 -15.38
CA LEU A 104 -14.68 2.02 -15.20
C LEU A 104 -15.56 1.81 -13.97
N ASP A 105 -15.32 2.53 -12.88
CA ASP A 105 -16.13 2.44 -11.66
C ASP A 105 -17.53 3.00 -11.88
N LEU A 106 -17.64 4.20 -12.47
CA LEU A 106 -18.92 4.75 -12.95
C LEU A 106 -19.70 3.76 -13.82
N LYS A 107 -19.04 3.15 -14.81
CA LYS A 107 -19.69 2.22 -15.74
C LYS A 107 -20.08 0.91 -15.07
N ARG A 108 -19.18 0.29 -14.33
CA ARG A 108 -19.36 -1.08 -13.81
C ARG A 108 -20.18 -1.11 -12.52
N ARG A 109 -19.98 -0.14 -11.62
CA ARG A 109 -20.66 -0.08 -10.31
C ARG A 109 -21.91 0.78 -10.37
N PHE A 110 -21.80 1.98 -10.93
CA PHE A 110 -22.93 2.93 -10.96
C PHE A 110 -23.83 2.81 -12.19
N LYS A 111 -23.39 2.09 -13.24
CA LYS A 111 -24.09 1.98 -14.54
C LYS A 111 -24.26 3.34 -15.23
N ILE A 112 -23.30 4.25 -15.01
CA ILE A 112 -23.24 5.57 -15.62
C ILE A 112 -22.21 5.54 -16.75
N GLU A 113 -22.65 5.86 -17.97
CA GLU A 113 -21.77 5.92 -19.15
C GLU A 113 -21.40 7.36 -19.55
N ASP A 114 -21.86 8.36 -18.79
CA ASP A 114 -21.51 9.76 -19.00
C ASP A 114 -19.99 9.96 -18.84
N THR A 115 -19.39 10.71 -19.76
CA THR A 115 -17.99 11.14 -19.63
C THR A 115 -17.90 12.30 -18.64
N ILE A 116 -16.98 12.21 -17.68
CA ILE A 116 -16.76 13.24 -16.65
C ILE A 116 -16.26 14.53 -17.30
N SER A 117 -16.96 15.62 -17.03
CA SER A 117 -16.60 17.00 -17.40
C SER A 117 -17.38 17.97 -16.52
N LYS A 118 -17.05 19.27 -16.55
CA LYS A 118 -17.85 20.30 -15.88
C LYS A 118 -19.34 20.31 -16.27
N TYR A 119 -19.69 19.80 -17.45
CA TYR A 119 -21.07 19.77 -17.95
C TYR A 119 -21.87 18.58 -17.42
N THR A 120 -21.19 17.48 -17.05
CA THR A 120 -21.80 16.23 -16.54
C THR A 120 -21.64 16.08 -15.03
N ALA A 121 -20.76 16.87 -14.40
CA ALA A 121 -20.40 16.77 -12.98
C ALA A 121 -21.60 16.77 -12.02
N GLU A 122 -22.56 17.68 -12.18
CA GLU A 122 -23.74 17.77 -11.32
C GLU A 122 -24.67 16.57 -11.51
N LYS A 123 -24.84 16.10 -12.75
CA LYS A 123 -25.66 14.91 -13.03
C LYS A 123 -25.04 13.67 -12.39
N ILE A 124 -23.74 13.44 -12.63
CA ILE A 124 -23.02 12.30 -12.07
C ILE A 124 -23.08 12.32 -10.54
N TRP A 125 -22.82 13.47 -9.91
CA TRP A 125 -22.92 13.65 -8.46
C TRP A 125 -24.30 13.22 -7.92
N GLN A 126 -25.37 13.69 -8.55
CA GLN A 126 -26.74 13.38 -8.10
C GLN A 126 -27.07 11.90 -8.30
N ASP A 127 -26.72 11.33 -9.45
CA ASP A 127 -26.97 9.92 -9.77
C ASP A 127 -26.21 9.01 -8.79
N THR A 128 -24.94 9.29 -8.52
CA THR A 128 -24.11 8.51 -7.59
C THR A 128 -24.60 8.66 -6.15
N PHE A 129 -24.99 9.88 -5.73
CA PHE A 129 -25.49 10.13 -4.38
C PHE A 129 -26.74 9.31 -4.04
N LEU A 130 -27.63 9.09 -5.02
CA LEU A 130 -28.80 8.23 -4.84
C LEU A 130 -28.40 6.75 -4.76
N LEU A 131 -27.47 6.31 -5.62
CA LEU A 131 -27.01 4.92 -5.67
C LEU A 131 -26.20 4.52 -4.44
N LEU A 132 -25.36 5.39 -3.88
CA LEU A 132 -24.52 5.10 -2.71
C LEU A 132 -25.33 4.77 -1.45
N LYS A 133 -26.59 5.20 -1.38
CA LYS A 133 -27.51 4.86 -0.28
C LYS A 133 -28.05 3.44 -0.36
N SER A 134 -27.87 2.76 -1.50
CA SER A 134 -28.38 1.41 -1.70
C SER A 134 -27.52 0.36 -0.98
N GLU A 135 -28.15 -0.75 -0.61
CA GLU A 135 -27.43 -1.91 -0.05
C GLU A 135 -26.40 -2.51 -1.04
N SER A 136 -26.63 -2.35 -2.35
CA SER A 136 -25.66 -2.75 -3.38
C SER A 136 -24.32 -2.02 -3.31
N MET A 137 -24.29 -0.84 -2.70
CA MET A 137 -23.08 0.00 -2.58
C MET A 137 -22.42 -0.10 -1.20
N LYS A 138 -22.77 -1.09 -0.37
CA LYS A 138 -22.06 -1.34 0.89
C LYS A 138 -20.74 -2.09 0.62
N PRO A 139 -19.66 -1.82 1.39
CA PRO A 139 -18.35 -2.44 1.19
C PRO A 139 -18.39 -3.96 0.99
N GLN A 140 -19.05 -4.69 1.89
CA GLN A 140 -19.14 -6.16 1.80
C GLN A 140 -19.91 -6.62 0.57
N ARG A 141 -20.92 -5.85 0.14
CA ARG A 141 -21.71 -6.17 -1.04
C ARG A 141 -20.93 -5.91 -2.32
N LEU A 142 -20.15 -4.83 -2.38
CA LEU A 142 -19.24 -4.54 -3.49
C LEU A 142 -18.17 -5.63 -3.65
N LEU A 143 -17.51 -6.02 -2.56
CA LEU A 143 -16.51 -7.10 -2.57
C LEU A 143 -17.10 -8.40 -3.15
N LYS A 144 -18.31 -8.76 -2.71
CA LYS A 144 -19.04 -9.91 -3.25
C LYS A 144 -19.38 -9.77 -4.73
N GLU A 145 -19.86 -8.61 -5.17
CA GLU A 145 -20.21 -8.37 -6.57
C GLU A 145 -19.01 -8.25 -7.51
N MET A 146 -17.85 -7.88 -6.97
CA MET A 146 -16.56 -7.88 -7.66
C MET A 146 -15.90 -9.26 -7.65
N ASN A 147 -16.51 -10.26 -7.00
CA ASN A 147 -15.99 -11.62 -6.87
C ASN A 147 -14.63 -11.67 -6.17
N VAL A 148 -14.42 -10.86 -5.13
CA VAL A 148 -13.20 -10.89 -4.31
C VAL A 148 -13.26 -12.04 -3.33
N GLU A 149 -12.36 -13.02 -3.48
CA GLU A 149 -12.27 -14.19 -2.60
C GLU A 149 -11.22 -13.99 -1.51
N ILE A 150 -10.10 -13.34 -1.83
CA ILE A 150 -9.01 -13.07 -0.90
C ILE A 150 -8.52 -11.65 -1.11
N MET A 151 -8.28 -10.94 -0.02
CA MET A 151 -7.55 -9.69 -0.02
C MET A 151 -6.56 -9.64 1.14
N CYS A 152 -5.37 -9.10 0.90
CA CYS A 152 -4.33 -8.94 1.92
C CYS A 152 -4.05 -7.45 2.15
N THR A 153 -4.38 -6.94 3.32
CA THR A 153 -4.13 -5.54 3.68
C THR A 153 -2.70 -5.35 4.16
N THR A 154 -2.20 -4.12 4.13
CA THR A 154 -0.87 -3.76 4.63
C THR A 154 -0.95 -3.23 6.05
N ASN A 155 -0.29 -3.89 7.01
CA ASN A 155 -0.45 -3.59 8.42
C ASN A 155 0.89 -3.40 9.14
N ASP A 156 0.91 -2.42 10.05
CA ASP A 156 2.05 -2.11 10.89
C ASP A 156 2.18 -3.19 11.99
N PRO A 157 3.41 -3.63 12.39
CA PRO A 157 3.59 -4.60 13.48
C PRO A 157 2.90 -4.19 14.79
N THR A 158 2.69 -2.89 15.00
CA THR A 158 2.05 -2.35 16.20
C THR A 158 0.53 -2.23 16.14
N GLU A 159 -0.10 -2.72 15.09
CA GLU A 159 -1.55 -2.70 14.92
C GLU A 159 -2.26 -3.75 15.80
N ASP A 160 -3.44 -3.41 16.34
CA ASP A 160 -4.19 -4.34 17.18
C ASP A 160 -4.85 -5.48 16.39
N LEU A 161 -5.07 -5.31 15.08
CA LEU A 161 -5.69 -6.28 14.18
C LEU A 161 -7.07 -6.81 14.63
N SER A 162 -7.74 -6.12 15.54
CA SER A 162 -9.08 -6.49 16.04
C SER A 162 -10.15 -6.45 14.95
N TYR A 163 -9.94 -5.64 13.91
CA TYR A 163 -10.82 -5.63 12.73
C TYR A 163 -10.57 -6.84 11.82
N HIS A 164 -9.34 -7.37 11.73
CA HIS A 164 -9.10 -8.64 11.03
C HIS A 164 -9.75 -9.82 11.76
N GLU A 165 -9.73 -9.82 13.09
CA GLU A 165 -10.46 -10.81 13.88
C GLU A 165 -11.96 -10.80 13.56
N LYS A 166 -12.58 -9.60 13.55
CA LYS A 166 -13.99 -9.43 13.19
C LYS A 166 -14.27 -9.77 11.72
N ALA A 167 -13.32 -9.50 10.83
CA ALA A 167 -13.48 -9.77 9.41
C ALA A 167 -13.60 -11.26 9.09
N LYS A 168 -13.16 -12.16 9.99
CA LYS A 168 -13.36 -13.62 9.85
C LYS A 168 -14.83 -14.02 9.78
N ASP A 169 -15.73 -13.19 10.32
CA ASP A 169 -17.18 -13.43 10.30
C ASP A 169 -17.85 -12.98 8.98
N ILE A 170 -17.10 -12.36 8.06
CA ILE A 170 -17.62 -11.90 6.77
C ILE A 170 -17.62 -13.07 5.78
N GLU A 171 -18.81 -13.52 5.37
CA GLU A 171 -18.95 -14.66 4.46
C GLU A 171 -18.43 -14.37 3.05
N GLY A 172 -17.67 -15.33 2.49
CA GLY A 172 -17.29 -15.34 1.07
C GLY A 172 -16.02 -14.57 0.72
N ILE A 173 -15.34 -13.97 1.69
CA ILE A 173 -14.03 -13.32 1.51
C ILE A 173 -13.09 -13.66 2.66
N LYS A 174 -11.79 -13.78 2.36
CA LYS A 174 -10.71 -13.82 3.36
C LYS A 174 -9.96 -12.49 3.35
N ILE A 175 -9.94 -11.82 4.50
CA ILE A 175 -9.20 -10.56 4.69
C ILE A 175 -8.00 -10.86 5.60
N LEU A 176 -6.81 -10.88 5.03
CA LEU A 176 -5.59 -11.31 5.70
C LEU A 176 -4.67 -10.11 5.99
N PRO A 177 -3.98 -10.07 7.14
CA PRO A 177 -3.00 -9.04 7.41
C PRO A 177 -1.65 -9.35 6.74
N THR A 178 -1.00 -8.33 6.17
CA THR A 178 0.39 -8.39 5.67
C THR A 178 1.29 -7.64 6.64
N TRP A 179 2.36 -8.28 7.11
CA TRP A 179 3.26 -7.70 8.09
C TRP A 179 4.26 -6.73 7.45
N ARG A 180 4.18 -5.42 7.75
CA ARG A 180 5.04 -4.40 7.15
C ARG A 180 5.93 -3.68 8.17
N PRO A 181 7.15 -4.18 8.44
CA PRO A 181 8.01 -3.68 9.52
C PRO A 181 8.90 -2.49 9.12
N ASP A 182 8.50 -1.66 8.15
CA ASP A 182 9.30 -0.54 7.66
C ASP A 182 9.77 0.38 8.80
N LYS A 183 8.89 0.69 9.76
CA LYS A 183 9.23 1.54 10.92
C LYS A 183 10.22 0.87 11.87
N ALA A 184 10.23 -0.46 11.96
CA ALA A 184 11.20 -1.19 12.77
C ALA A 184 12.62 -1.07 12.18
N MET A 185 12.71 -1.10 10.85
CA MET A 185 13.97 -1.07 10.10
C MET A 185 14.56 0.34 9.96
N ASN A 186 13.73 1.36 9.82
CA ASN A 186 14.15 2.74 9.56
C ASN A 186 14.59 3.48 10.84
N ILE A 187 15.69 3.00 11.45
CA ILE A 187 16.28 3.51 12.70
C ILE A 187 16.66 4.99 12.66
N GLU A 188 16.83 5.56 11.47
CA GLU A 188 17.15 6.97 11.26
C GLU A 188 15.94 7.91 11.36
N LYS A 189 14.70 7.38 11.39
CA LYS A 189 13.49 8.21 11.43
C LYS A 189 13.27 8.78 12.83
N GLU A 190 12.83 10.04 12.89
CA GLU A 190 12.65 10.76 14.17
C GLU A 190 11.68 10.05 15.13
N ASN A 191 10.64 9.42 14.59
CA ASN A 191 9.62 8.68 15.33
C ASN A 191 9.95 7.19 15.55
N TRP A 192 11.17 6.74 15.23
CA TRP A 192 11.57 5.33 15.41
C TRP A 192 11.45 4.88 16.86
N LYS A 193 11.92 5.70 17.81
CA LYS A 193 11.84 5.36 19.24
C LYS A 193 10.40 5.22 19.71
N ASP A 194 9.51 6.11 19.27
CA ASP A 194 8.09 6.06 19.65
C ASP A 194 7.44 4.76 19.13
N PHE A 195 7.82 4.31 17.93
CA PHE A 195 7.42 3.00 17.41
C PHE A 195 7.94 1.85 18.28
N VAL A 196 9.22 1.88 18.66
CA VAL A 196 9.85 0.84 19.49
C VAL A 196 9.18 0.77 20.86
N GLU A 197 8.94 1.90 21.52
CA GLU A 197 8.26 1.96 22.82
C GLU A 197 6.84 1.39 22.72
N LYS A 198 6.06 1.80 21.71
CA LYS A 198 4.73 1.23 21.44
C LYS A 198 4.78 -0.28 21.20
N LEU A 199 5.76 -0.75 20.44
CA LEU A 199 5.99 -2.17 20.19
C LEU A 199 6.25 -2.93 21.52
N GLY A 200 7.04 -2.36 22.42
CA GLY A 200 7.28 -2.91 23.76
C GLY A 200 6.02 -2.95 24.62
N GLU A 201 5.21 -1.90 24.59
CA GLU A 201 3.94 -1.82 25.33
C GLU A 201 2.96 -2.92 24.92
N ILE A 202 2.73 -3.10 23.61
CA ILE A 202 1.73 -4.07 23.12
C ILE A 202 2.21 -5.52 23.26
N THR A 203 3.52 -5.77 23.22
CA THR A 203 4.11 -7.12 23.32
C THR A 203 4.53 -7.49 24.74
N LYS A 204 4.56 -6.51 25.64
CA LYS A 204 5.06 -6.59 27.01
C LYS A 204 6.53 -7.05 27.08
N GLU A 205 7.34 -6.60 26.12
CA GLU A 205 8.77 -6.89 26.03
C GLU A 205 9.62 -5.71 26.51
N ASN A 206 10.81 -5.99 27.06
CA ASN A 206 11.77 -4.94 27.41
C ASN A 206 12.57 -4.49 26.18
N VAL A 207 11.96 -3.60 25.40
CA VAL A 207 12.55 -3.02 24.20
C VAL A 207 13.68 -2.01 24.47
N GLU A 208 14.05 -1.70 25.72
CA GLU A 208 15.30 -0.96 25.95
C GLU A 208 16.54 -1.77 25.55
N ARG A 209 16.38 -3.10 25.45
CA ARG A 209 17.41 -4.04 25.01
C ARG A 209 17.10 -4.53 23.61
N PHE A 210 18.14 -4.70 22.79
CA PHE A 210 17.98 -5.18 21.42
C PHE A 210 17.28 -6.55 21.35
N ASP A 211 17.60 -7.47 22.28
CA ASP A 211 16.92 -8.76 22.35
C ASP A 211 15.42 -8.64 22.62
N GLY A 212 15.00 -7.69 23.47
CA GLY A 212 13.58 -7.45 23.73
C GLY A 212 12.86 -6.87 22.52
N PHE A 213 13.55 -6.04 21.72
CA PHE A 213 13.04 -5.56 20.44
C PHE A 213 12.84 -6.70 19.42
N LEU A 214 13.81 -7.60 19.27
CA LEU A 214 13.67 -8.78 18.40
C LEU A 214 12.55 -9.71 18.87
N ASN A 215 12.47 -9.98 20.18
CA ASN A 215 11.38 -10.77 20.76
C ASN A 215 10.01 -10.14 20.51
N ALA A 216 9.92 -8.81 20.60
CA ALA A 216 8.69 -8.08 20.34
C ALA A 216 8.27 -8.22 18.87
N LEU A 217 9.21 -8.06 17.93
CA LEU A 217 8.94 -8.29 16.50
C LEU A 217 8.47 -9.71 16.24
N TYR A 218 9.16 -10.71 16.79
CA TYR A 218 8.77 -12.12 16.66
C TYR A 218 7.35 -12.39 17.20
N LYS A 219 6.98 -11.79 18.34
CA LYS A 219 5.63 -11.86 18.89
C LYS A 219 4.58 -11.26 17.95
N THR A 220 4.87 -10.11 17.35
CA THR A 220 3.95 -9.51 16.36
C THR A 220 3.85 -10.37 15.11
N HIS A 221 4.96 -10.92 14.62
CA HIS A 221 4.99 -11.85 13.48
C HIS A 221 4.12 -13.08 13.76
N THR A 222 4.27 -13.71 14.93
CA THR A 222 3.45 -14.85 15.37
C THR A 222 1.96 -14.49 15.42
N LYS A 223 1.61 -13.31 15.96
CA LYS A 223 0.21 -12.84 16.00
C LYS A 223 -0.40 -12.70 14.60
N PHE A 224 0.37 -12.18 13.65
CA PHE A 224 -0.07 -12.08 12.26
C PHE A 224 -0.30 -13.47 11.65
N ASP A 225 0.57 -14.44 11.93
CA ASP A 225 0.42 -15.84 11.49
C ASP A 225 -0.86 -16.49 12.05
N GLU A 226 -1.14 -16.29 13.35
CA GLU A 226 -2.37 -16.76 14.00
C GLU A 226 -3.67 -16.16 13.40
N LEU A 227 -3.55 -14.98 12.77
CA LEU A 227 -4.64 -14.33 12.05
C LEU A 227 -4.74 -14.75 10.57
N GLY A 228 -3.85 -15.64 10.11
CA GLY A 228 -3.79 -16.13 8.74
C GLY A 228 -2.94 -15.28 7.81
N GLY A 229 -2.09 -14.39 8.35
CA GLY A 229 -1.07 -13.69 7.58
C GLY A 229 -0.11 -14.69 6.92
N VAL A 230 0.25 -14.42 5.68
CA VAL A 230 1.09 -15.32 4.85
C VAL A 230 2.19 -14.56 4.10
N SER A 231 2.32 -13.27 4.37
CA SER A 231 3.24 -12.38 3.69
C SER A 231 3.73 -11.25 4.59
N SER A 232 4.93 -10.79 4.26
CA SER A 232 5.45 -9.52 4.74
C SER A 232 5.73 -8.58 3.57
N ASP A 233 5.56 -7.29 3.76
CA ASP A 233 5.89 -6.25 2.78
C ASP A 233 6.98 -5.32 3.31
N HIS A 234 7.88 -4.88 2.44
CA HIS A 234 9.02 -4.04 2.80
C HIS A 234 9.18 -2.92 1.76
N GLY A 235 8.97 -1.68 2.20
CA GLY A 235 9.25 -0.48 1.41
C GLY A 235 10.71 -0.06 1.56
N ILE A 236 11.52 -0.31 0.53
CA ILE A 236 12.96 -0.14 0.56
C ILE A 236 13.39 0.86 -0.53
N PHE A 237 14.18 1.87 -0.17
CA PHE A 237 14.79 2.73 -1.19
C PHE A 237 15.86 1.95 -1.97
N GLU A 238 16.87 1.49 -1.25
CA GLU A 238 17.98 0.67 -1.76
C GLU A 238 18.17 -0.52 -0.83
N PRO A 239 18.16 -1.76 -1.34
CA PRO A 239 18.40 -2.93 -0.52
C PRO A 239 19.86 -2.97 -0.05
N ILE A 240 20.05 -3.28 1.22
CA ILE A 240 21.38 -3.36 1.84
C ILE A 240 21.45 -4.72 2.51
N SER A 241 22.33 -5.59 2.00
CA SER A 241 22.54 -6.92 2.59
C SER A 241 24.01 -7.33 2.59
N TYR A 242 24.50 -7.66 3.77
CA TYR A 242 25.82 -8.19 4.08
C TYR A 242 25.82 -8.76 5.52
N PRO A 243 26.73 -9.67 5.89
CA PRO A 243 26.79 -10.18 7.25
C PRO A 243 27.16 -9.07 8.24
N VAL A 244 26.43 -9.00 9.36
CA VAL A 244 26.67 -8.04 10.46
C VAL A 244 26.60 -8.79 11.79
N ASP A 245 27.59 -8.57 12.64
CA ASP A 245 27.62 -9.18 13.97
C ASP A 245 26.53 -8.58 14.88
N LYS A 246 25.90 -9.43 15.70
CA LYS A 246 24.81 -9.01 16.60
C LYS A 246 25.28 -8.00 17.64
N GLU A 247 26.51 -8.15 18.14
CA GLU A 247 27.12 -7.23 19.10
C GLU A 247 27.21 -5.81 18.53
N ARG A 248 27.63 -5.69 17.27
CA ARG A 248 27.70 -4.42 16.54
C ARG A 248 26.33 -3.77 16.44
N VAL A 249 25.30 -4.54 16.14
CA VAL A 249 23.92 -4.04 15.99
C VAL A 249 23.34 -3.65 17.35
N ASN A 250 23.67 -4.37 18.43
CA ASN A 250 23.27 -4.00 19.78
C ASN A 250 23.85 -2.62 20.19
N GLU A 251 25.12 -2.33 19.88
CA GLU A 251 25.71 -1.02 20.13
C GLU A 251 24.97 0.11 19.38
N VAL A 252 24.63 -0.13 18.10
CA VAL A 252 23.86 0.81 17.28
C VAL A 252 22.46 1.04 17.85
N TYR A 253 21.80 -0.04 18.25
CA TYR A 253 20.48 0.00 18.86
C TYR A 253 20.46 0.83 20.15
N GLU A 254 21.37 0.57 21.09
CA GLU A 254 21.47 1.32 22.35
C GLU A 254 21.73 2.81 22.11
N LYS A 255 22.57 3.12 21.12
CA LYS A 255 22.86 4.49 20.70
C LYS A 255 21.61 5.19 20.16
N ALA A 256 20.86 4.53 19.28
CA ALA A 256 19.61 5.04 18.72
C ALA A 256 18.52 5.21 19.79
N PHE A 257 18.36 4.24 20.68
CA PHE A 257 17.38 4.28 21.78
C PHE A 257 17.66 5.43 22.76
N SER A 258 18.94 5.79 22.91
CA SER A 258 19.43 6.95 23.65
C SER A 258 19.35 8.28 22.86
N LYS A 259 18.74 8.29 21.67
CA LYS A 259 18.61 9.44 20.75
C LYS A 259 19.95 10.08 20.37
N LYS A 260 21.02 9.29 20.27
CA LYS A 260 22.32 9.75 19.76
C LYS A 260 22.36 9.63 18.24
N GLU A 261 23.03 10.57 17.59
CA GLU A 261 23.18 10.60 16.14
C GLU A 261 23.94 9.36 15.61
N LEU A 262 23.36 8.70 14.60
CA LEU A 262 23.97 7.55 13.95
C LEU A 262 24.74 7.97 12.69
N THR A 263 25.86 7.31 12.45
CA THR A 263 26.58 7.39 11.18
C THR A 263 25.84 6.60 10.10
N LYS A 264 26.12 6.92 8.83
CA LYS A 264 25.58 6.16 7.69
C LYS A 264 25.90 4.66 7.74
N GLN A 265 27.10 4.32 8.22
CA GLN A 265 27.50 2.92 8.37
C GLN A 265 26.70 2.21 9.46
N GLU A 266 26.49 2.85 10.62
CA GLU A 266 25.67 2.29 11.70
C GLU A 266 24.22 2.03 11.24
N ILE A 267 23.62 2.96 10.48
CA ILE A 267 22.28 2.78 9.89
C ILE A 267 22.28 1.60 8.92
N SER A 268 23.30 1.48 8.06
CA SER A 268 23.42 0.39 7.08
C SER A 268 23.60 -0.96 7.77
N ASP A 269 24.42 -1.03 8.83
CA ASP A 269 24.66 -2.23 9.64
C ASP A 269 23.34 -2.71 10.27
N PHE A 270 22.58 -1.79 10.87
CA PHE A 270 21.28 -2.11 11.47
C PHE A 270 20.28 -2.60 10.42
N LYS A 271 20.14 -1.90 9.29
CA LYS A 271 19.19 -2.28 8.23
C LYS A 271 19.53 -3.64 7.63
N SER A 272 20.81 -3.92 7.37
CA SER A 272 21.26 -5.21 6.84
C SER A 272 20.95 -6.36 7.80
N PHE A 273 21.18 -6.16 9.11
CA PHE A 273 20.84 -7.14 10.14
C PHE A 273 19.34 -7.39 10.23
N MET A 274 18.53 -6.32 10.32
CA MET A 274 17.08 -6.45 10.40
C MET A 274 16.49 -7.11 9.15
N PHE A 275 17.03 -6.79 7.97
CA PHE A 275 16.59 -7.41 6.71
C PHE A 275 16.81 -8.92 6.72
N TYR A 276 17.95 -9.40 7.24
CA TYR A 276 18.21 -10.82 7.47
C TYR A 276 17.24 -11.43 8.50
N GLU A 277 17.04 -10.78 9.64
CA GLU A 277 16.12 -11.28 10.69
C GLU A 277 14.67 -11.43 10.18
N PHE A 278 14.18 -10.48 9.39
CA PHE A 278 12.86 -10.58 8.77
C PHE A 278 12.76 -11.77 7.79
N GLY A 279 13.81 -11.98 6.99
CA GLY A 279 13.91 -13.15 6.12
C GLY A 279 13.85 -14.45 6.91
N THR A 280 14.54 -14.52 8.06
CA THR A 280 14.54 -15.69 8.95
C THR A 280 13.15 -15.97 9.51
N MET A 281 12.48 -14.97 10.10
CA MET A 281 11.10 -15.13 10.62
C MET A 281 10.13 -15.61 9.52
N ASN A 282 10.24 -15.03 8.32
CA ASN A 282 9.40 -15.42 7.19
C ASN A 282 9.70 -16.83 6.68
N ALA A 283 10.96 -17.26 6.65
CA ALA A 283 11.34 -18.60 6.22
C ALA A 283 10.82 -19.66 7.20
N GLU A 284 10.92 -19.40 8.50
CA GLU A 284 10.37 -20.27 9.57
C GLU A 284 8.86 -20.46 9.44
N SER A 285 8.14 -19.42 9.00
CA SER A 285 6.68 -19.44 8.82
C SER A 285 6.24 -19.74 7.38
N ASN A 286 7.18 -20.00 6.46
CA ASN A 286 6.92 -20.18 5.03
C ASN A 286 6.08 -19.04 4.41
N TRP A 287 6.37 -17.79 4.80
CA TRP A 287 5.72 -16.61 4.26
C TRP A 287 6.32 -16.18 2.92
N VAL A 288 5.57 -15.34 2.20
CA VAL A 288 6.09 -14.59 1.04
C VAL A 288 6.68 -13.27 1.52
N MET A 289 7.91 -12.96 1.13
CA MET A 289 8.52 -11.65 1.38
C MET A 289 8.43 -10.77 0.13
N GLN A 290 7.65 -9.71 0.20
CA GLN A 290 7.46 -8.73 -0.86
C GLN A 290 8.44 -7.56 -0.64
N LEU A 291 9.21 -7.21 -1.68
CA LEU A 291 10.18 -6.11 -1.63
C LEU A 291 9.80 -5.04 -2.65
N HIS A 292 9.32 -3.89 -2.17
CA HIS A 292 8.99 -2.73 -2.99
C HIS A 292 10.16 -1.75 -3.01
N ILE A 293 10.88 -1.70 -4.14
CA ILE A 293 12.21 -1.09 -4.24
C ILE A 293 12.20 0.19 -5.10
N GLY A 294 12.91 1.23 -4.62
CA GLY A 294 13.30 2.39 -5.43
C GLY A 294 12.41 3.63 -5.27
N ALA A 295 11.54 3.68 -4.25
CA ALA A 295 10.78 4.87 -3.92
C ALA A 295 11.66 5.92 -3.21
N VAL A 296 11.83 7.09 -3.83
CA VAL A 296 12.40 8.28 -3.18
C VAL A 296 11.23 9.06 -2.58
N ARG A 297 11.05 8.88 -1.28
CA ARG A 297 9.92 9.44 -0.54
C ARG A 297 10.18 10.86 -0.07
N ASP A 298 9.10 11.60 0.14
CA ASP A 298 9.11 12.94 0.71
C ASP A 298 9.96 13.93 -0.10
N TYR A 299 10.14 13.67 -1.41
CA TYR A 299 11.04 14.42 -2.29
C TYR A 299 10.63 15.89 -2.47
N ARG A 300 9.34 16.19 -2.31
CA ARG A 300 8.79 17.54 -2.42
C ARG A 300 8.62 18.19 -1.05
N ASP A 301 9.69 18.80 -0.53
CA ASP A 301 9.75 19.41 0.82
C ASP A 301 8.52 20.25 1.20
N LYS A 302 8.07 21.15 0.31
CA LYS A 302 6.91 22.01 0.59
C LYS A 302 5.64 21.20 0.84
N LEU A 303 5.45 20.10 0.11
CA LEU A 303 4.29 19.24 0.26
C LEU A 303 4.38 18.43 1.56
N TYR A 304 5.54 17.82 1.81
CA TYR A 304 5.80 17.08 3.04
C TYR A 304 5.60 17.94 4.29
N ASN A 305 6.17 19.14 4.33
CA ASN A 305 6.03 20.06 5.46
C ASN A 305 4.59 20.55 5.69
N THR A 306 3.70 20.41 4.69
CA THR A 306 2.30 20.85 4.79
C THR A 306 1.35 19.70 5.12
N LEU A 307 1.53 18.54 4.48
CA LEU A 307 0.57 17.43 4.52
C LEU A 307 1.16 16.12 5.08
N GLY A 308 2.49 16.01 5.17
CA GLY A 308 3.18 14.81 5.61
C GLY A 308 3.39 13.76 4.49
N PRO A 309 3.71 12.51 4.87
CA PRO A 309 4.05 11.42 3.95
C PRO A 309 2.85 10.95 3.11
N ASP A 310 3.13 10.20 2.03
CA ASP A 310 2.15 9.54 1.15
C ASP A 310 1.12 10.49 0.49
N THR A 311 1.48 11.78 0.38
CA THR A 311 0.58 12.84 -0.11
C THR A 311 0.81 13.22 -1.57
N GLY A 312 1.52 12.41 -2.36
CA GLY A 312 1.80 12.67 -3.79
C GLY A 312 3.07 13.48 -4.04
N GLY A 313 4.06 13.33 -3.15
CA GLY A 313 5.38 13.98 -3.21
C GLY A 313 6.54 13.02 -3.47
N ASP A 314 6.24 11.76 -3.81
CA ASP A 314 7.21 10.68 -3.96
C ASP A 314 7.56 10.47 -5.44
N ILE A 315 8.78 10.03 -5.73
CA ILE A 315 9.26 9.77 -7.09
C ILE A 315 10.02 8.45 -7.18
N SER A 316 10.27 7.99 -8.41
CA SER A 316 11.21 6.91 -8.69
C SER A 316 12.62 7.45 -8.99
N THR A 317 13.60 6.56 -8.91
CA THR A 317 14.95 6.80 -9.44
C THR A 317 15.55 5.50 -9.97
N SER A 318 16.38 5.63 -11.01
CA SER A 318 17.18 4.52 -11.54
C SER A 318 18.48 4.32 -10.77
N ASN A 319 18.83 5.24 -9.88
CA ASN A 319 20.06 5.18 -9.08
C ASN A 319 19.86 4.29 -7.84
N VAL A 320 19.75 2.98 -8.06
CA VAL A 320 19.61 1.94 -7.03
C VAL A 320 20.53 0.77 -7.37
N ASP A 321 21.47 0.42 -6.47
CA ASP A 321 22.34 -0.76 -6.65
C ASP A 321 21.63 -2.05 -6.20
N LEU A 322 20.66 -2.47 -7.02
CA LEU A 322 19.79 -3.61 -6.73
C LEU A 322 20.56 -4.94 -6.65
N ALA A 323 21.45 -5.19 -7.61
CA ALA A 323 22.12 -6.48 -7.76
C ALA A 323 23.08 -6.77 -6.61
N ASN A 324 23.91 -5.80 -6.22
CA ASN A 324 24.79 -5.98 -5.07
C ASN A 324 24.00 -5.95 -3.77
N GLY A 325 23.01 -5.06 -3.66
CA GLY A 325 22.18 -4.88 -2.47
C GLY A 325 21.38 -6.12 -2.06
N LEU A 326 20.95 -6.94 -3.03
CA LEU A 326 20.21 -8.19 -2.77
C LEU A 326 21.08 -9.46 -2.74
N LYS A 327 22.33 -9.39 -3.22
CA LYS A 327 23.17 -10.57 -3.44
C LYS A 327 23.31 -11.45 -2.19
N TYR A 328 23.69 -10.85 -1.06
CA TYR A 328 23.86 -11.61 0.17
C TYR A 328 22.54 -12.20 0.63
N PHE A 329 21.49 -11.39 0.71
CA PHE A 329 20.16 -11.81 1.16
C PHE A 329 19.62 -13.00 0.35
N LEU A 330 19.58 -12.89 -0.98
CA LEU A 330 19.05 -13.95 -1.85
C LEU A 330 19.87 -15.25 -1.74
N ASN A 331 21.19 -15.18 -1.60
CA ASN A 331 22.02 -16.38 -1.40
C ASN A 331 21.83 -17.03 -0.02
N GLN A 332 21.51 -16.27 1.03
CA GLN A 332 21.25 -16.85 2.35
C GLN A 332 19.92 -17.61 2.40
N PHE A 333 18.92 -17.10 1.68
CA PHE A 333 17.55 -17.60 1.66
C PHE A 333 17.19 -18.43 0.42
N ASP A 334 18.19 -18.80 -0.39
CA ASP A 334 17.99 -19.68 -1.53
C ASP A 334 17.32 -20.99 -1.09
N GLU A 335 16.27 -21.39 -1.81
CA GLU A 335 15.36 -22.51 -1.51
C GLU A 335 14.64 -22.47 -0.14
N LYS A 336 14.80 -21.40 0.65
CA LYS A 336 14.21 -21.28 2.00
C LYS A 336 13.08 -20.26 2.11
N LEU A 337 13.06 -19.25 1.22
CA LEU A 337 12.10 -18.15 1.29
C LEU A 337 11.53 -17.84 -0.10
N LYS A 338 10.22 -17.61 -0.14
CA LYS A 338 9.55 -17.08 -1.33
C LYS A 338 9.71 -15.57 -1.34
N VAL A 339 10.34 -15.02 -2.37
CA VAL A 339 10.56 -13.58 -2.50
C VAL A 339 9.87 -13.07 -3.76
N VAL A 340 9.18 -11.93 -3.65
CA VAL A 340 8.61 -11.20 -4.79
C VAL A 340 9.25 -9.82 -4.84
N LEU A 341 9.81 -9.46 -6.01
CA LEU A 341 10.52 -8.20 -6.22
C LEU A 341 9.66 -7.24 -7.04
N TYR A 342 9.49 -6.02 -6.54
CA TYR A 342 8.82 -4.92 -7.22
C TYR A 342 9.82 -3.77 -7.38
N CYS A 343 9.94 -3.23 -8.59
CA CYS A 343 10.76 -2.06 -8.87
C CYS A 343 9.88 -0.91 -9.33
N LEU A 344 10.03 0.25 -8.69
CA LEU A 344 9.27 1.44 -9.05
C LEU A 344 9.74 2.04 -10.40
N ASP A 345 11.04 1.92 -10.71
CA ASP A 345 11.60 2.31 -12.00
C ASP A 345 11.66 1.11 -12.96
N PRO A 346 10.97 1.14 -14.12
CA PRO A 346 10.97 0.03 -15.07
C PRO A 346 12.33 -0.23 -15.72
N SER A 347 13.28 0.71 -15.66
CA SER A 347 14.66 0.48 -16.13
C SER A 347 15.41 -0.56 -15.28
N LEU A 348 14.92 -0.87 -14.08
CA LEU A 348 15.46 -1.91 -13.19
C LEU A 348 14.88 -3.30 -13.46
N PHE A 349 13.84 -3.42 -14.30
CA PHE A 349 13.21 -4.72 -14.61
C PHE A 349 14.18 -5.79 -15.12
N PRO A 350 15.17 -5.49 -15.99
CA PRO A 350 16.15 -6.48 -16.42
C PRO A 350 16.97 -7.08 -15.27
N THR A 351 17.20 -6.32 -14.20
CA THR A 351 17.97 -6.78 -13.04
C THR A 351 17.20 -7.79 -12.19
N VAL A 352 15.87 -7.66 -12.09
CA VAL A 352 15.03 -8.60 -11.31
C VAL A 352 14.54 -9.82 -12.09
N ALA A 353 14.70 -9.83 -13.41
CA ALA A 353 14.15 -10.86 -14.30
C ALA A 353 14.94 -12.20 -14.30
N THR A 354 15.83 -12.42 -13.33
CA THR A 354 16.75 -13.58 -13.30
C THR A 354 16.11 -14.86 -12.84
#